data_AF-A0A3B8MP40-F1
#
_entry.id   AF-A0A3B8MP40-F1
#
_cell.length_a   1.000
_cell.length_b   1.000
_cell.length_c   1.000
_cell.angle_alpha   90.00
_cell.angle_beta   90.00
_cell.angle_gamma   90.00
#
_symmetry.space_group_name_H-M   'P 1'
#
loop_
_entity.id
_entity.type
_entity.pdbx_description
1 polymer ?
#
loop_
_entity_poly.entity_id
_entity_poly.type
_entity_poly.pdbx_seq_one_letter_code
_entity_poly.pdbx_strand_id
1 'polypeptide(L)' 'RTWCQGEIESRLYPLDSGKGIDFGAVFDGLKSLDYRGYVTLHHAFDGDLEPQEATSRSATFLRSLM' A
#
# COMPACT_ATOMS: atom_id res chain seq x y z
N ARG A 1 4.44 -19.49 4.78
CA ARG A 1 4.58 -20.55 3.74
C ARG A 1 3.65 -20.23 2.59
N THR A 2 4.17 -20.00 1.39
CA THR A 2 3.36 -19.77 0.19
C THR A 2 2.82 -21.09 -0.35
N TRP A 3 1.69 -21.05 -1.05
CA TRP A 3 1.06 -22.24 -1.62
C TRP A 3 1.92 -22.89 -2.72
N CYS A 4 2.43 -22.09 -3.66
CA CYS A 4 3.12 -22.60 -4.85
C CYS A 4 4.63 -22.85 -4.63
N GLN A 5 5.27 -22.11 -3.71
CA GLN A 5 6.74 -22.08 -3.64
C GLN A 5 7.29 -22.46 -2.26
N GLY A 6 6.43 -22.93 -1.35
CA GLY A 6 6.86 -23.33 -0.01
C GLY A 6 7.32 -22.14 0.83
N GLU A 7 8.38 -22.30 1.60
CA GLU A 7 8.93 -21.22 2.42
C GLU A 7 9.72 -20.25 1.54
N ILE A 8 9.18 -19.04 1.41
CA ILE A 8 9.88 -17.89 0.85
C ILE A 8 9.90 -16.82 1.93
N GLU A 9 11.02 -16.13 2.06
CA GLU A 9 11.12 -14.93 2.88
C GLU A 9 10.17 -13.85 2.33
N SER A 10 9.17 -13.47 3.12
CA SER A 10 8.27 -12.37 2.81
C SER A 10 8.48 -11.27 3.83
N ARG A 11 8.68 -10.04 3.35
CA ARG A 11 8.81 -8.87 4.21
C ARG A 11 7.73 -7.85 3.87
N LEU A 12 6.97 -7.46 4.88
CA LEU A 12 6.05 -6.33 4.77
C LEU A 12 6.84 -5.04 4.99
N TYR A 13 6.58 -4.06 4.12
CA TYR A 13 7.10 -2.71 4.27
C TYR A 13 5.92 -1.77 4.58
N PRO A 14 6.13 -0.75 5.44
CA PRO A 14 5.14 0.32 5.59
C PRO A 14 4.83 0.95 4.23
N LEU A 15 3.57 1.34 4.04
CA LEU A 15 3.05 1.89 2.79
C LEU A 15 3.88 3.10 2.29
N ASP A 16 4.30 3.95 3.21
CA ASP A 16 5.03 5.20 2.99
C ASP A 16 6.56 5.04 3.07
N SER A 17 7.08 3.81 3.15
CA SER A 17 8.52 3.57 3.35
C SER A 17 9.40 3.82 2.13
N GLY A 18 8.80 3.96 0.94
CA GLY A 18 9.52 4.01 -0.34
C GLY A 18 10.20 2.68 -0.72
N LYS A 19 9.93 1.59 0.00
CA LYS A 19 10.41 0.24 -0.28
C LYS A 19 9.24 -0.67 -0.68
N GLY A 20 9.54 -1.72 -1.44
CA GLY A 20 8.53 -2.66 -1.91
C GLY A 20 7.90 -2.17 -3.21
N ILE A 21 6.59 -1.90 -3.19
CA ILE A 21 5.84 -1.50 -4.39
C ILE A 21 6.13 -0.02 -4.68
N ASP A 22 6.44 0.30 -5.93
CA ASP A 22 6.44 1.67 -6.42
C ASP A 22 5.00 2.12 -6.67
N PHE A 23 4.39 2.73 -5.65
CA PHE A 23 3.02 3.23 -5.76
C PHE A 23 2.90 4.42 -6.72
N GLY A 24 3.96 5.20 -6.94
CA GLY A 24 3.94 6.30 -7.91
C GLY A 24 3.65 5.77 -9.31
N ALA A 25 4.41 4.77 -9.75
CA ALA A 25 4.19 4.11 -11.04
C ALA A 25 2.79 3.48 -11.17
N VAL A 26 2.24 2.92 -10.09
CA VAL A 26 0.87 2.37 -10.08
C VAL A 26 -0.16 3.47 -10.32
N PHE A 27 -0.08 4.59 -9.60
CA PHE A 27 -1.02 5.70 -9.75
C PHE A 27 -0.86 6.42 -11.09
N ASP A 28 0.35 6.57 -11.61
CA ASP A 28 0.59 7.09 -12.96
C ASP A 28 -0.06 6.20 -14.02
N GLY A 29 0.05 4.87 -13.87
CA GLY A 29 -0.63 3.90 -14.71
C GLY A 29 -2.16 4.07 -14.68
N LEU A 30 -2.76 4.16 -13.48
CA LEU A 30 -4.20 4.39 -13.32
C LEU A 30 -4.65 5.71 -13.98
N LYS A 31 -3.89 6.79 -13.80
CA LYS A 31 -4.16 8.10 -14.42
C LYS A 31 -4.12 8.01 -15.94
N SER A 32 -3.14 7.28 -16.51
CA SER A 32 -3.02 7.11 -17.96
C SER A 32 -4.22 6.42 -18.60
N LEU A 33 -4.98 5.65 -17.82
CA LEU A 33 -6.20 4.94 -18.23
C LEU A 33 -7.48 5.76 -17.96
N ASP A 34 -7.36 7.02 -17.53
CA ASP A 34 -8.46 7.87 -17.04
C ASP A 34 -9.30 7.18 -15.95
N TYR A 35 -8.63 6.42 -15.08
CA TYR A 35 -9.31 5.80 -13.94
C TYR A 35 -9.72 6.86 -12.92
N ARG A 36 -11.04 6.98 -12.68
CA ARG A 36 -11.65 7.92 -11.72
C ARG A 36 -12.38 7.25 -10.56
N GLY A 37 -12.20 5.93 -10.45
CA GLY A 37 -12.80 5.15 -9.38
C GLY A 37 -12.12 5.35 -8.03
N TYR A 38 -12.62 4.64 -7.02
CA TYR A 38 -12.05 4.68 -5.67
C TYR A 38 -10.93 3.65 -5.52
N VAL A 39 -9.85 4.06 -4.87
CA VAL A 39 -8.81 3.13 -4.39
C VAL A 39 -9.13 2.75 -2.94
N THR A 40 -9.24 1.46 -2.68
CA THR A 40 -9.44 0.93 -1.32
C THR A 40 -8.12 0.45 -0.75
N LEU A 41 -7.97 0.57 0.58
CA LEU A 41 -6.79 0.14 1.30
C LEU A 41 -7.19 -0.89 2.35
N HIS A 42 -6.53 -2.05 2.34
CA HIS A 42 -6.65 -3.05 3.38
C HIS A 42 -5.40 -3.01 4.24
N HIS A 43 -5.54 -2.63 5.50
CA HIS A 43 -4.42 -2.72 6.43
C HIS A 43 -4.35 -4.10 7.06
N ALA A 44 -3.28 -4.83 6.77
CA ALA A 44 -2.84 -5.96 7.58
C ALA A 44 -2.10 -5.40 8.80
N PHE A 45 -2.85 -5.01 9.83
CA PHE A 45 -2.29 -4.46 11.07
C PHE A 45 -1.79 -5.58 11.99
N ASP A 46 -0.54 -5.48 12.44
CA ASP A 46 0.03 -6.37 13.46
C ASP A 46 -0.09 -5.80 14.90
N GLY A 47 -0.76 -4.64 15.04
CA GLY A 47 -1.03 -3.99 16.33
C GLY A 47 -0.03 -2.92 16.77
N ASP A 48 1.05 -2.69 16.02
CA ASP A 48 2.14 -1.76 16.40
C ASP A 48 1.78 -0.26 16.34
N LEU A 49 0.62 0.09 15.78
CA LEU A 49 0.20 1.47 15.56
C LEU A 49 -1.31 1.58 15.80
N GLU A 50 -1.72 2.67 16.46
CA GLU A 50 -3.14 2.95 16.69
C GLU A 50 -3.89 3.10 15.35
N PRO A 51 -5.10 2.54 15.20
CA PRO A 51 -5.84 2.55 13.93
C PRO A 51 -6.05 3.95 13.35
N GLN A 52 -6.24 4.95 14.20
CA GLN A 52 -6.44 6.34 13.78
C GLN A 52 -5.18 6.92 13.13
N GLU A 53 -4.02 6.67 13.73
CA GLU A 53 -2.73 7.13 13.23
C GLU A 53 -2.38 6.43 11.92
N ALA A 54 -2.60 5.11 11.87
CA ALA A 54 -2.44 4.30 10.69
C ALA A 54 -3.26 4.81 9.48
N THR A 55 -4.54 5.11 9.74
CA THR A 55 -5.46 5.64 8.74
C THR A 55 -5.02 7.02 8.27
N SER A 56 -4.63 7.89 9.20
CA SER A 56 -4.20 9.26 8.91
C SER A 56 -2.93 9.30 8.05
N ARG A 57 -1.92 8.49 8.41
CA ARG A 57 -0.68 8.36 7.64
C ARG A 57 -0.94 7.82 6.24
N SER A 58 -1.72 6.75 6.14
CA SER A 58 -2.01 6.11 4.84
C SER A 58 -2.81 7.04 3.92
N ALA A 59 -3.81 7.74 4.45
CA ALA A 59 -4.59 8.69 3.68
C ALA A 59 -3.74 9.88 3.20
N THR A 60 -2.80 10.34 4.02
CA THR A 60 -1.86 11.41 3.65
C THR A 60 -0.95 10.98 2.52
N PHE A 61 -0.35 9.78 2.64
CA PHE A 61 0.50 9.23 1.59
C PHE A 61 -0.26 9.04 0.28
N LEU A 62 -1.42 8.39 0.30
CA LEU A 62 -2.19 8.13 -0.92
C LEU A 62 -2.66 9.43 -1.61
N ARG A 63 -3.04 10.46 -0.84
CA ARG A 63 -3.39 11.78 -1.40
C ARG A 63 -2.21 12.46 -2.10
N SER A 64 -0.97 12.18 -1.70
CA SER A 64 0.21 12.76 -2.36
C SER A 64 0.49 12.16 -3.75
N LEU A 65 -0.09 10.99 -4.05
CA LEU A 65 0.11 10.27 -5.32
C LEU A 65 -1.05 10.47 -6.30
N MET A 66 -2.21 10.92 -5.83
CA MET A 66 -3.39 11.20 -6.64
C MET A 66 -3.33 12.57 -7.29
#